data_AF-A0A6H3NPS9-F1
#
_entry.id   AF-A0A6H3NPS9-F1
#
_cell.length_a   1.000
_cell.length_b   1.000
_cell.length_c   1.000
_cell.angle_alpha   90.00
_cell.angle_beta   90.00
_cell.angle_gamma   90.00
#
_symmetry.space_group_name_H-M   'P 1'
#
loop_
_entity.id
_entity.type
_entity.pdbx_description
1 polymer ?
#
loop_
_entity_poly.entity_id
_entity_poly.type
_entity_poly.pdbx_seq_one_letter_code
_entity_poly.pdbx_strand_id
1 'polypeptide(L)'
;MKTITCLLVFCFSLPIVAQNLTERNPVSISTEPTTVDEFKSLQSKVASTPEGGVAMLVLAISIYGKNQDLGTKAVILSVLSKNRQKSTKPSAVEGMDLGGSDKYLLGQLDKYKMLSNGYWKGAEPANGYTPSSPLTVETFTNPYSGEESTGKLKLFVATRGASSYRPVSMEKDTDGLWRAKEMSSLFVGMMPAK
;
A
#
# COMPACT_ATOMS: atom_id res chain seq x y z
N MET A 1 -38.41 54.15 -3.71
CA MET A 1 -37.55 53.35 -4.60
C MET A 1 -36.42 52.76 -3.75
N LYS A 2 -36.46 51.46 -3.47
CA LYS A 2 -35.44 50.76 -2.67
C LYS A 2 -34.70 49.78 -3.59
N THR A 3 -33.45 50.06 -3.88
CA THR A 3 -32.57 49.18 -4.67
C THR A 3 -32.07 48.05 -3.78
N ILE A 4 -32.49 46.83 -4.09
CA ILE A 4 -31.95 45.59 -3.50
C ILE A 4 -30.73 45.21 -4.34
N THR A 5 -29.54 45.38 -3.77
CA THR A 5 -28.31 44.88 -4.39
C THR A 5 -28.14 43.41 -4.03
N CYS A 6 -28.42 42.53 -4.99
CA CYS A 6 -28.12 41.10 -4.90
C CYS A 6 -26.61 40.89 -4.82
N LEU A 7 -26.13 40.38 -3.68
CA LEU A 7 -24.77 39.90 -3.51
C LEU A 7 -24.65 38.53 -4.20
N LEU A 8 -24.08 38.52 -5.42
CA LEU A 8 -23.77 37.30 -6.16
C LEU A 8 -22.57 36.62 -5.50
N VAL A 9 -22.84 35.65 -4.62
CA VAL A 9 -21.82 34.77 -4.06
C VAL A 9 -21.42 33.78 -5.15
N PHE A 10 -20.29 34.05 -5.82
CA PHE A 10 -19.63 33.07 -6.65
C PHE A 10 -19.02 32.00 -5.75
N CYS A 11 -19.77 30.91 -5.52
CA CYS A 11 -19.19 29.66 -5.04
C CYS A 11 -18.31 29.09 -6.15
N PHE A 12 -17.02 29.41 -6.15
CA PHE A 12 -16.02 28.63 -6.88
C PHE A 12 -15.97 27.23 -6.25
N SER A 13 -16.72 26.29 -6.82
CA SER A 13 -16.45 24.88 -6.62
C SER A 13 -15.14 24.57 -7.33
N LEU A 14 -14.01 24.68 -6.61
CA LEU A 14 -12.75 24.10 -7.08
C LEU A 14 -13.00 22.60 -7.28
N PRO A 15 -12.88 22.06 -8.50
CA PRO A 15 -12.88 20.62 -8.65
C PRO A 15 -11.66 20.09 -7.89
N ILE A 16 -11.90 19.11 -7.02
CA ILE A 16 -10.88 18.34 -6.31
C ILE A 16 -10.13 17.50 -7.37
N VAL A 17 -9.27 18.13 -8.15
CA VAL A 17 -8.30 17.45 -9.04
C VAL A 17 -6.99 17.33 -8.29
N ALA A 18 -7.02 16.82 -7.06
CA ALA A 18 -5.88 16.96 -6.15
C ALA A 18 -4.70 16.02 -6.48
N GLN A 19 -4.87 15.04 -7.38
CA GLN A 19 -3.80 14.08 -7.70
C GLN A 19 -3.53 13.87 -9.19
N ASN A 20 -4.43 14.26 -10.11
CA ASN A 20 -4.33 13.98 -11.57
C ASN A 20 -3.87 12.55 -11.85
N LEU A 21 -4.69 11.59 -11.42
CA LEU A 21 -4.33 10.17 -11.40
C LEU A 21 -4.56 9.51 -12.76
N THR A 22 -3.60 8.67 -13.16
CA THR A 22 -3.69 7.74 -14.28
C THR A 22 -3.72 6.32 -13.75
N GLU A 23 -4.72 5.55 -14.14
CA GLU A 23 -4.87 4.14 -13.71
C GLU A 23 -3.73 3.26 -14.25
N ARG A 24 -3.34 2.28 -13.43
CA ARG A 24 -2.37 1.23 -13.78
C ARG A 24 -3.07 -0.13 -13.82
N ASN A 25 -2.43 -1.10 -14.45
CA ASN A 25 -2.97 -2.46 -14.53
C ASN A 25 -3.20 -3.02 -13.11
N PRO A 26 -4.44 -3.42 -12.77
CA PRO A 26 -4.72 -3.98 -11.44
C PRO A 26 -4.07 -5.35 -11.29
N VAL A 27 -3.60 -5.66 -10.08
CA VAL A 27 -2.94 -6.93 -9.77
C VAL A 27 -3.87 -7.78 -8.90
N SER A 28 -4.16 -9.00 -9.34
CA SER A 28 -4.97 -9.95 -8.58
C SER A 28 -4.11 -11.05 -7.96
N ILE A 29 -4.37 -11.37 -6.70
CA ILE A 29 -3.72 -12.42 -5.94
C ILE A 29 -4.67 -13.62 -5.87
N SER A 30 -4.25 -14.75 -6.46
CA SER A 30 -5.06 -15.97 -6.56
C SER A 30 -5.05 -16.83 -5.31
N THR A 31 -3.97 -16.79 -4.52
CA THR A 31 -3.81 -17.62 -3.33
C THR A 31 -3.00 -16.88 -2.27
N GLU A 32 -3.48 -16.91 -1.03
CA GLU A 32 -2.74 -16.36 0.10
C GLU A 32 -1.69 -17.38 0.58
N PRO A 33 -0.40 -17.01 0.63
CA PRO A 33 0.65 -17.90 1.09
C PRO A 33 0.54 -18.14 2.60
N THR A 34 0.85 -19.37 3.01
CA THR A 34 0.84 -19.83 4.41
C THR A 34 2.24 -20.00 4.99
N THR A 35 3.28 -19.93 4.15
CA THR A 35 4.68 -20.01 4.55
C THR A 35 5.52 -18.90 3.90
N VAL A 36 6.71 -18.68 4.44
CA VAL A 36 7.67 -17.71 3.88
C VAL A 36 8.11 -18.11 2.47
N ASP A 37 8.31 -19.41 2.22
CA ASP A 37 8.74 -19.90 0.91
C ASP A 37 7.64 -19.78 -0.16
N GLU A 38 6.39 -20.00 0.22
CA GLU A 38 5.23 -19.73 -0.64
C GLU A 38 5.13 -18.24 -0.95
N PHE A 39 5.33 -17.37 0.06
CA PHE A 39 5.34 -15.92 -0.14
C PHE A 39 6.45 -15.49 -1.11
N LYS A 40 7.68 -15.98 -0.93
CA LYS A 40 8.81 -15.70 -1.85
C LYS A 40 8.53 -16.21 -3.27
N SER A 41 7.94 -17.40 -3.40
CA SER A 41 7.57 -17.99 -4.69
C SER A 41 6.48 -17.20 -5.41
N LEU A 42 5.54 -16.62 -4.68
CA LEU A 42 4.55 -15.70 -5.24
C LEU A 42 5.20 -14.35 -5.58
N GLN A 43 6.04 -13.82 -4.70
CA GLN A 43 6.74 -12.55 -4.89
C GLN A 43 7.59 -12.54 -6.16
N SER A 44 8.34 -13.61 -6.43
CA SER A 44 9.20 -13.70 -7.62
C SER A 44 8.41 -13.66 -8.94
N LYS A 45 7.15 -14.12 -8.93
CA LYS A 45 6.25 -14.08 -10.08
C LYS A 45 5.56 -12.72 -10.23
N VAL A 46 5.07 -12.18 -9.11
CA VAL A 46 4.20 -10.99 -9.10
C VAL A 46 4.99 -9.70 -9.08
N ALA A 47 6.04 -9.58 -8.26
CA ALA A 47 6.77 -8.33 -8.05
C ALA A 47 7.79 -7.98 -9.16
N SER A 48 7.58 -8.46 -10.38
CA SER A 48 8.37 -8.09 -11.57
C SER A 48 8.00 -6.71 -12.13
N THR A 49 6.85 -6.16 -11.73
CA THR A 49 6.37 -4.80 -12.02
C THR A 49 6.21 -3.99 -10.72
N PRO A 50 6.20 -2.64 -10.76
CA PRO A 50 6.00 -1.83 -9.56
C PRO A 50 4.63 -2.06 -8.91
N GLU A 51 3.56 -2.29 -9.71
CA GLU A 51 2.22 -2.62 -9.21
C GLU A 51 2.22 -3.97 -8.50
N GLY A 52 2.93 -4.95 -9.05
CA GLY A 52 3.10 -6.26 -8.44
C GLY A 52 3.84 -6.17 -7.11
N GLY A 53 4.87 -5.33 -7.01
CA GLY A 53 5.55 -5.07 -5.74
C GLY A 53 4.62 -4.43 -4.69
N VAL A 54 3.77 -3.47 -5.10
CA VAL A 54 2.73 -2.91 -4.21
C VAL A 54 1.73 -3.99 -3.77
N ALA A 55 1.28 -4.85 -4.68
CA ALA A 55 0.35 -5.93 -4.36
C ALA A 55 0.94 -6.92 -3.35
N MET A 56 2.24 -7.23 -3.46
CA MET A 56 2.94 -8.07 -2.48
C MET A 56 3.09 -7.39 -1.11
N LEU A 57 3.26 -6.06 -1.06
CA LEU A 57 3.25 -5.31 0.20
C LEU A 57 1.85 -5.33 0.84
N VAL A 58 0.79 -5.07 0.07
CA VAL A 58 -0.60 -5.13 0.56
C VAL A 58 -0.94 -6.53 1.06
N LEU A 59 -0.53 -7.57 0.34
CA LEU A 59 -0.67 -8.96 0.77
C LEU A 59 0.05 -9.22 2.11
N ALA A 60 1.28 -8.72 2.26
CA ALA A 60 2.02 -8.85 3.51
C ALA A 60 1.33 -8.17 4.70
N ILE A 61 0.76 -6.97 4.49
CA ILE A 61 -0.03 -6.21 5.48
C ILE A 61 -1.31 -6.98 5.87
N SER A 62 -1.97 -7.61 4.90
CA SER A 62 -3.14 -8.47 5.10
C SER A 62 -2.80 -9.73 5.89
N ILE A 63 -1.71 -10.41 5.53
CA ILE A 63 -1.22 -11.59 6.27
C ILE A 63 -0.88 -11.21 7.71
N TYR A 64 -0.25 -10.05 7.96
CA TYR A 64 0.05 -9.60 9.33
C TYR A 64 -1.20 -9.50 10.22
N GLY A 65 -2.32 -9.06 9.65
CA GLY A 65 -3.60 -8.99 10.37
C GLY A 65 -4.13 -10.35 10.84
N LYS A 66 -3.69 -11.45 10.21
CA LYS A 66 -4.13 -12.84 10.48
C LYS A 66 -3.07 -13.66 11.21
N ASN A 67 -1.81 -13.48 10.84
CA ASN A 67 -0.63 -14.17 11.34
C ASN A 67 0.53 -13.16 11.40
N GLN A 68 0.77 -12.61 12.59
CA GLN A 68 1.78 -11.57 12.79
C GLN A 68 3.22 -12.06 12.51
N ASP A 69 3.54 -13.33 12.77
CA ASP A 69 4.88 -13.87 12.52
C ASP A 69 5.16 -13.94 11.01
N LEU A 70 4.27 -14.59 10.25
CA LEU A 70 4.40 -14.67 8.79
C LEU A 70 4.30 -13.27 8.16
N GLY A 71 3.37 -12.43 8.63
CA GLY A 71 3.18 -11.08 8.12
C GLY A 71 4.39 -10.18 8.36
N THR A 72 5.05 -10.29 9.52
CA THR A 72 6.29 -9.55 9.79
C THR A 72 7.36 -9.93 8.78
N LYS A 73 7.56 -11.23 8.55
CA LYS A 73 8.53 -11.75 7.58
C LYS A 73 8.19 -11.34 6.14
N ALA A 74 6.91 -11.38 5.79
CA ALA A 74 6.40 -10.92 4.50
C ALA A 74 6.63 -9.41 4.28
N VAL A 75 6.40 -8.57 5.29
CA VAL A 75 6.66 -7.13 5.20
C VAL A 75 8.16 -6.86 5.04
N ILE A 76 9.03 -7.56 5.81
CA ILE A 76 10.49 -7.49 5.63
C ILE A 76 10.86 -7.77 4.17
N LEU A 77 10.34 -8.86 3.59
CA LEU A 77 10.61 -9.25 2.22
C LEU A 77 10.07 -8.27 1.17
N SER A 78 9.04 -7.49 1.49
CA SER A 78 8.43 -6.48 0.60
C SER A 78 9.07 -5.08 0.71
N VAL A 79 9.93 -4.84 1.71
CA VAL A 79 10.70 -3.60 1.86
C VAL A 79 12.04 -3.72 1.13
N LEU A 80 12.51 -2.64 0.53
CA LEU A 80 13.77 -2.59 -0.23
C LEU A 80 14.96 -3.09 0.60
N SER A 81 15.80 -3.96 0.03
CA SER A 81 16.89 -4.63 0.75
C SER A 81 17.80 -3.67 1.52
N LYS A 82 18.18 -2.55 0.91
CA LYS A 82 19.04 -1.51 1.52
C LYS A 82 18.39 -0.70 2.64
N ASN A 83 17.07 -0.76 2.80
CA ASN A 83 16.34 -0.12 3.89
C ASN A 83 16.18 -1.05 5.11
N ARG A 84 16.55 -2.32 4.97
CA ARG A 84 16.55 -3.32 6.05
C ARG A 84 17.83 -3.19 6.89
N GLN A 85 17.82 -3.79 8.07
CA GLN A 85 18.98 -3.85 8.96
C GLN A 85 19.34 -5.30 9.31
N LYS A 86 20.62 -5.56 9.60
CA LYS A 86 21.06 -6.87 10.09
C LYS A 86 20.42 -7.18 11.44
N SER A 87 20.00 -8.42 11.64
CA SER A 87 19.34 -8.87 12.86
C SER A 87 19.47 -10.38 13.03
N THR A 88 19.58 -10.81 14.28
CA THR A 88 19.53 -12.23 14.68
C THR A 88 18.23 -12.57 15.42
N LYS A 89 17.26 -11.64 15.45
CA LYS A 89 15.97 -11.84 16.12
C LYS A 89 15.14 -12.90 15.39
N PRO A 90 14.19 -13.58 16.06
CA PRO A 90 13.30 -14.55 15.41
C PRO A 90 12.46 -13.99 14.25
N SER A 91 12.22 -12.67 14.23
CA SER A 91 11.55 -11.96 13.13
C SER A 91 12.39 -11.87 11.86
N ALA A 92 13.71 -12.02 11.96
CA ALA A 92 14.61 -11.81 10.85
C ALA A 92 14.42 -12.87 9.75
N VAL A 93 14.51 -12.44 8.50
CA VAL A 93 14.53 -13.29 7.31
C VAL A 93 15.90 -13.12 6.67
N GLU A 94 16.62 -14.22 6.47
CA GLU A 94 17.97 -14.19 5.86
C GLU A 94 18.94 -13.23 6.59
N GLY A 95 18.82 -13.16 7.93
CA GLY A 95 19.64 -12.28 8.77
C GLY A 95 19.28 -10.80 8.70
N MET A 96 18.15 -10.45 8.09
CA MET A 96 17.67 -9.07 7.92
C MET A 96 16.30 -8.85 8.58
N ASP A 97 16.09 -7.64 9.09
CA ASP A 97 14.86 -7.18 9.74
C ASP A 97 14.55 -5.73 9.31
N LEU A 98 13.35 -5.23 9.63
CA LEU A 98 12.95 -3.86 9.34
C LEU A 98 13.79 -2.85 10.11
N GLY A 99 14.12 -1.71 9.49
CA GLY A 99 14.66 -0.54 10.18
C GLY A 99 13.71 -0.01 11.27
N GLY A 100 14.21 0.82 12.19
CA GLY A 100 13.43 1.33 13.32
C GLY A 100 12.12 2.03 12.94
N SER A 101 12.16 2.88 11.91
CA SER A 101 10.99 3.59 11.39
C SER A 101 9.94 2.63 10.81
N ASP A 102 10.36 1.68 9.97
CA ASP A 102 9.45 0.70 9.37
C ASP A 102 8.86 -0.25 10.41
N LYS A 103 9.64 -0.60 11.43
CA LYS A 103 9.15 -1.39 12.56
C LYS A 103 8.09 -0.65 13.38
N TYR A 104 8.25 0.67 13.57
CA TYR A 104 7.23 1.49 14.20
C TYR A 104 5.94 1.53 13.37
N LEU A 105 6.07 1.65 12.04
CA LEU A 105 4.93 1.60 11.12
C LEU A 105 4.20 0.26 11.20
N LEU A 106 4.94 -0.86 11.19
CA LEU A 106 4.36 -2.21 11.34
C LEU A 106 3.50 -2.32 12.61
N GLY A 107 3.97 -1.76 13.74
CA GLY A 107 3.21 -1.71 14.99
C GLY A 107 1.92 -0.89 14.93
N GLN A 108 1.71 -0.03 13.92
CA GLN A 108 0.42 0.64 13.72
C GLN A 108 -0.69 -0.35 13.33
N LEU A 109 -0.35 -1.46 12.67
CA LEU A 109 -1.32 -2.52 12.34
C LEU A 109 -1.87 -3.21 13.59
N ASP A 110 -1.14 -3.16 14.72
CA ASP A 110 -1.65 -3.68 15.98
C ASP A 110 -2.78 -2.81 16.55
N LYS A 111 -2.66 -1.51 16.36
CA LYS A 111 -3.60 -0.52 16.86
C LYS A 111 -4.81 -0.33 15.94
N TYR A 112 -4.58 -0.40 14.64
CA TYR A 112 -5.57 -0.02 13.62
C TYR A 112 -5.82 -1.21 12.67
N LYS A 113 -6.64 -2.16 13.14
CA LYS A 113 -6.90 -3.44 12.46
C LYS A 113 -7.48 -3.32 11.06
N MET A 114 -8.21 -2.24 10.77
CA MET A 114 -8.75 -1.96 9.43
C MET A 114 -7.65 -1.82 8.35
N LEU A 115 -6.44 -1.40 8.74
CA LEU A 115 -5.33 -1.22 7.80
C LEU A 115 -4.94 -2.52 7.09
N SER A 116 -5.09 -3.68 7.76
CA SER A 116 -4.72 -4.97 7.19
C SER A 116 -5.50 -5.32 5.92
N ASN A 117 -6.76 -4.89 5.80
CA ASN A 117 -7.61 -5.21 4.65
C ASN A 117 -7.96 -4.00 3.79
N GLY A 118 -7.64 -2.78 4.21
CA GLY A 118 -8.21 -1.57 3.63
C GLY A 118 -7.68 -1.14 2.25
N TYR A 119 -6.79 -1.91 1.65
CA TYR A 119 -6.19 -1.66 0.34
C TYR A 119 -6.63 -2.65 -0.74
N TRP A 120 -7.46 -3.63 -0.37
CA TRP A 120 -8.09 -4.52 -1.32
C TRP A 120 -9.28 -3.85 -2.00
N LYS A 121 -9.49 -4.15 -3.28
CA LYS A 121 -10.68 -3.75 -4.02
C LYS A 121 -11.94 -4.26 -3.31
N GLY A 122 -12.92 -3.38 -3.15
CA GLY A 122 -14.19 -3.68 -2.46
C GLY A 122 -14.15 -3.52 -0.93
N ALA A 123 -12.98 -3.43 -0.30
CA ALA A 123 -12.88 -3.22 1.13
C ALA A 123 -13.18 -1.75 1.49
N GLU A 124 -14.20 -1.52 2.33
CA GLU A 124 -14.60 -0.18 2.74
C GLU A 124 -15.13 -0.14 4.19
N PRO A 125 -15.17 1.06 4.84
CA PRO A 125 -15.67 1.16 6.21
C PRO A 125 -17.05 0.55 6.42
N ALA A 126 -17.96 0.70 5.45
CA ALA A 126 -19.35 0.28 5.56
C ALA A 126 -19.54 -1.25 5.54
N ASN A 127 -18.56 -2.01 5.06
CA ASN A 127 -18.61 -3.48 5.03
C ASN A 127 -17.56 -4.13 5.94
N GLY A 128 -17.04 -3.37 6.91
CA GLY A 128 -15.99 -3.84 7.82
C GLY A 128 -14.66 -4.12 7.13
N TYR A 129 -14.39 -3.48 5.98
CA TYR A 129 -13.23 -3.74 5.14
C TYR A 129 -13.16 -5.17 4.59
N THR A 130 -14.31 -5.72 4.21
CA THR A 130 -14.39 -7.02 3.54
C THR A 130 -14.04 -6.86 2.05
N PRO A 131 -12.99 -7.51 1.53
CA PRO A 131 -12.60 -7.39 0.12
C PRO A 131 -13.54 -8.16 -0.80
N SER A 132 -13.63 -7.72 -2.06
CA SER A 132 -14.26 -8.50 -3.13
C SER A 132 -13.36 -9.64 -3.59
N SER A 133 -13.96 -10.67 -4.20
CA SER A 133 -13.22 -11.73 -4.89
C SER A 133 -13.14 -11.47 -6.40
N PRO A 134 -11.99 -11.66 -7.06
CA PRO A 134 -10.70 -12.06 -6.48
C PRO A 134 -10.05 -10.91 -5.68
N LEU A 135 -9.08 -11.24 -4.82
CA LEU A 135 -8.31 -10.23 -4.09
C LEU A 135 -7.49 -9.40 -5.09
N THR A 136 -7.86 -8.13 -5.26
CA THR A 136 -7.24 -7.24 -6.26
C THR A 136 -6.74 -5.96 -5.61
N VAL A 137 -5.56 -5.50 -6.03
CA VAL A 137 -5.01 -4.18 -5.68
C VAL A 137 -5.06 -3.28 -6.91
N GLU A 138 -5.61 -2.09 -6.72
CA GLU A 138 -5.67 -1.04 -7.75
C GLU A 138 -4.65 0.04 -7.41
N THR A 139 -3.87 0.44 -8.41
CA THR A 139 -2.84 1.46 -8.25
C THR A 139 -2.90 2.48 -9.38
N PHE A 140 -2.37 3.66 -9.09
CA PHE A 140 -2.43 4.81 -9.97
C PHE A 140 -1.07 5.51 -9.98
N THR A 141 -0.76 6.23 -11.05
CA THR A 141 0.35 7.19 -11.11
C THR A 141 -0.21 8.59 -11.31
N ASN A 142 0.67 9.58 -11.33
CA ASN A 142 0.40 10.95 -11.74
C ASN A 142 1.64 11.53 -12.43
N PRO A 143 1.61 12.77 -12.96
CA PRO A 143 2.75 13.38 -13.65
C PRO A 143 4.04 13.49 -12.82
N TYR A 144 3.98 13.34 -11.49
CA TYR A 144 5.12 13.42 -10.58
C TYR A 144 5.53 12.07 -10.00
N SER A 145 5.09 10.97 -10.62
CA SER A 145 5.35 9.61 -10.14
C SER A 145 6.76 9.10 -10.46
N GLY A 146 7.51 9.82 -11.30
CA GLY A 146 8.80 9.38 -11.80
C GLY A 146 8.66 8.45 -13.00
N GLU A 147 9.75 7.77 -13.34
CA GLU A 147 9.86 6.96 -14.56
C GLU A 147 10.23 5.52 -14.23
N GLU A 148 9.38 4.57 -14.62
CA GLU A 148 9.58 3.14 -14.36
C GLU A 148 10.92 2.61 -14.92
N SER A 149 11.37 3.16 -16.05
CA SER A 149 12.66 2.84 -16.70
C SER A 149 13.88 3.11 -15.81
N THR A 150 13.76 4.04 -14.85
CA THR A 150 14.82 4.35 -13.88
C THR A 150 14.87 3.36 -12.71
N GLY A 151 13.96 2.37 -12.69
CA GLY A 151 13.80 1.43 -11.59
C GLY A 151 13.17 2.06 -10.35
N LYS A 152 12.53 3.23 -10.46
CA LYS A 152 11.86 3.94 -9.36
C LYS A 152 10.51 4.45 -9.82
N LEU A 153 9.46 4.17 -9.06
CA LEU A 153 8.12 4.66 -9.37
C LEU A 153 7.32 4.90 -8.10
N LYS A 154 6.68 6.05 -8.01
CA LYS A 154 5.68 6.32 -6.98
C LYS A 154 4.31 5.89 -7.50
N LEU A 155 3.62 5.07 -6.73
CA LEU A 155 2.26 4.63 -6.99
C LEU A 155 1.32 5.16 -5.91
N PHE A 156 0.05 5.28 -6.25
CA PHE A 156 -1.03 5.64 -5.33
C PHE A 156 -1.97 4.46 -5.21
N VAL A 157 -2.00 3.83 -4.04
CA VAL A 157 -2.81 2.65 -3.75
C VAL A 157 -4.25 3.08 -3.48
N ALA A 158 -5.19 2.47 -4.20
CA ALA A 158 -6.60 2.71 -3.99
C ALA A 158 -7.02 2.32 -2.58
N THR A 159 -7.91 3.11 -2.00
CA THR A 159 -8.62 2.76 -0.77
C THR A 159 -9.97 3.48 -0.74
N ARG A 160 -10.95 2.90 -0.05
CA ARG A 160 -12.19 3.58 0.36
C ARG A 160 -12.13 4.06 1.81
N GLY A 161 -11.05 3.73 2.52
CA GLY A 161 -10.83 4.07 3.92
C GLY A 161 -10.24 5.46 4.16
N ALA A 162 -10.07 6.29 3.14
CA ALA A 162 -9.48 7.61 3.25
C ALA A 162 -9.99 8.56 2.15
N SER A 163 -9.79 9.87 2.33
CA SER A 163 -10.14 10.90 1.35
C SER A 163 -9.23 10.94 0.12
N SER A 164 -8.11 10.21 0.12
CA SER A 164 -7.16 10.16 -0.99
C SER A 164 -6.45 8.81 -1.07
N TYR A 165 -5.97 8.47 -2.27
CA TYR A 165 -5.17 7.26 -2.49
C TYR A 165 -3.80 7.38 -1.83
N ARG A 166 -3.29 6.26 -1.33
CA ARG A 166 -2.12 6.26 -0.46
C ARG A 166 -0.83 6.13 -1.27
N PRO A 167 0.08 7.12 -1.23
CA PRO A 167 1.33 7.04 -1.95
C PRO A 167 2.24 5.95 -1.36
N VAL A 168 2.90 5.21 -2.26
CA VAL A 168 3.98 4.27 -1.97
C VAL A 168 5.07 4.50 -3.00
N SER A 169 6.32 4.61 -2.57
CA SER A 169 7.46 4.67 -3.49
C SER A 169 8.07 3.28 -3.63
N MET A 170 8.12 2.78 -4.85
CA MET A 170 8.69 1.50 -5.22
C MET A 170 10.05 1.71 -5.87
N GLU A 171 10.99 0.81 -5.58
CA GLU A 171 12.30 0.77 -6.22
C GLU A 171 12.61 -0.68 -6.61
N LYS A 172 13.15 -0.88 -7.82
CA LYS A 172 13.63 -2.16 -8.30
C LYS A 172 14.93 -2.50 -7.57
N ASP A 173 14.92 -3.63 -6.88
CA ASP A 173 16.03 -4.12 -6.08
C ASP A 173 17.07 -4.85 -6.94
N THR A 174 18.17 -5.28 -6.33
CA THR A 174 19.31 -5.90 -7.04
C THR A 174 18.98 -7.25 -7.68
N ASP A 175 17.95 -7.95 -7.19
CA ASP A 175 17.43 -9.20 -7.76
C ASP A 175 16.35 -8.96 -8.85
N GLY A 176 16.10 -7.69 -9.21
CA GLY A 176 15.15 -7.30 -10.23
C GLY A 176 13.69 -7.22 -9.76
N LEU A 177 13.40 -7.55 -8.50
CA LEU A 177 12.06 -7.42 -7.92
C LEU A 177 11.79 -6.00 -7.41
N TRP A 178 10.56 -5.53 -7.57
CA TRP A 178 10.13 -4.25 -7.05
C TRP A 178 9.75 -4.35 -5.57
N ARG A 179 10.34 -3.50 -4.74
CA ARG A 179 10.09 -3.44 -3.31
C ARG A 179 9.83 -2.02 -2.82
N ALA A 180 9.15 -1.91 -1.69
CA ALA A 180 8.78 -0.65 -1.11
C ALA A 180 10.00 0.06 -0.53
N LYS A 181 10.26 1.27 -1.03
CA LYS A 181 11.23 2.21 -0.48
C LYS A 181 10.59 3.07 0.60
N GLU A 182 9.38 3.57 0.35
CA GLU A 182 8.61 4.42 1.27
C GLU A 182 7.15 3.97 1.27
N MET A 183 6.64 3.59 2.45
CA MET A 183 5.35 2.89 2.58
C MET A 183 4.48 3.41 3.74
N SER A 184 4.94 4.44 4.46
CA SER A 184 4.28 4.95 5.67
C SER A 184 2.80 5.25 5.53
N SER A 185 2.36 5.71 4.35
CA SER A 185 0.97 6.04 4.09
C SER A 185 0.01 4.84 4.13
N LEU A 186 0.53 3.61 4.01
CA LEU A 186 -0.27 2.39 4.17
C LEU A 186 -0.50 1.97 5.64
N PHE A 187 0.12 2.67 6.59
CA PHE A 187 0.11 2.27 8.01
C PHE A 187 -0.60 3.28 8.90
N VAL A 188 -1.23 4.31 8.33
CA VAL A 188 -1.83 5.42 9.09
C VAL A 188 -3.10 5.96 8.45
N GLY A 189 -3.93 6.62 9.27
CA GLY A 189 -4.99 7.52 8.82
C GLY A 189 -6.13 6.83 8.06
N MET A 190 -6.49 5.61 8.43
CA MET A 190 -7.64 4.91 7.84
C MET A 190 -8.89 5.07 8.72
N MET A 191 -10.04 5.32 8.08
CA MET A 191 -11.33 5.40 8.76
C MET A 191 -11.63 4.10 9.52
N PRO A 192 -12.25 4.16 10.71
CA PRO A 192 -12.70 2.94 11.38
C PRO A 192 -13.82 2.25 10.57
N ALA A 193 -13.92 0.93 10.73
CA ALA A 193 -15.10 0.19 10.31
C ALA A 193 -16.35 0.76 11.00
N LYS A 194 -17.48 0.74 10.29
CA LYS A 194 -18.79 1.17 10.81
C LYS A 194 -19.55 0.03 11.44
#